data_AF-A0A662LF94-F1
#
_entry.id   AF-A0A662LF94-F1
#
_cell.length_a   1.000
_cell.length_b   1.000
_cell.length_c   1.000
_cell.angle_alpha   90.00
_cell.angle_beta   90.00
_cell.angle_gamma   90.00
#
_symmetry.space_group_name_H-M   'P 1'
#
loop_
_entity.id
_entity.type
_entity.pdbx_description
1 polymer ?
#
loop_
_entity_poly.entity_id
_entity_poly.type
_entity_poly.pdbx_seq_one_letter_code
_entity_poly.pdbx_strand_id
1 'polypeptide(L)' 'MGKVFKAYYVWPRFPSLSLSGRACSLSCKHCNRVYLRDMIDVSSPDKKIKVCRELKETGAVGVLWSGG' A
#
# COMPACT_ATOMS: atom_id res chain seq x y z
N MET A 1 14.47 -22.65 -21.45
CA MET A 1 13.68 -21.41 -21.41
C MET A 1 13.83 -20.78 -20.03
N GLY A 2 14.61 -19.70 -19.90
CA GLY A 2 14.93 -19.11 -18.60
C GLY A 2 13.73 -18.41 -17.97
N LYS A 3 13.53 -18.55 -16.66
CA LYS A 3 12.51 -17.81 -15.93
C LYS A 3 13.00 -16.38 -15.72
N VAL A 4 12.18 -15.40 -16.11
CA VAL A 4 12.47 -13.97 -15.89
C VAL A 4 11.70 -13.50 -14.65
N PHE A 5 12.42 -12.92 -13.68
CA PHE A 5 11.82 -12.24 -12.54
C PHE A 5 11.78 -10.73 -12.81
N LYS A 6 10.59 -10.13 -12.77
CA LYS A 6 10.41 -8.69 -12.93
C LYS A 6 10.08 -8.06 -11.59
N ALA A 7 10.87 -7.07 -11.19
CA ALA A 7 10.62 -6.24 -10.02
C ALA A 7 10.49 -4.77 -10.45
N TYR A 8 9.63 -4.03 -9.76
CA TYR A 8 9.32 -2.64 -10.07
C TYR A 8 9.44 -1.79 -8.80
N TYR A 9 10.08 -0.63 -8.93
CA TYR A 9 10.04 0.42 -7.91
C TYR A 9 8.83 1.31 -8.17
N VAL A 10 7.82 1.15 -7.32
CA VAL A 10 6.50 1.73 -7.52
C VAL A 10 6.37 3.14 -6.93
N TRP A 11 7.14 3.46 -5.89
CA TRP A 11 7.18 4.79 -5.29
C TRP A 11 8.03 5.77 -6.14
N PRO A 12 7.63 7.06 -6.25
CA PRO A 12 6.45 7.69 -5.65
C PRO A 12 5.18 7.64 -6.53
N ARG A 13 5.22 6.98 -7.70
CA ARG A 13 4.12 7.04 -8.69
C ARG A 13 2.90 6.19 -8.32
N PHE A 14 3.12 5.10 -7.60
CA PHE A 14 2.10 4.14 -7.14
C PHE A 14 2.34 3.79 -5.67
N PRO A 15 2.15 4.77 -4.76
CA PRO A 15 2.31 4.57 -3.33
C PRO A 15 1.38 3.46 -2.81
N SER A 16 1.86 2.75 -1.79
CA SER A 16 1.15 1.65 -1.16
C SER A 16 0.26 2.15 -0.02
N LEU A 17 -1.03 1.81 -0.09
CA LEU A 17 -2.07 2.24 0.84
C LEU A 17 -2.69 1.03 1.56
N SER A 18 -2.82 1.12 2.87
CA SER A 18 -3.46 0.08 3.70
C SER A 18 -4.90 0.42 4.06
N LEU A 19 -5.83 -0.43 3.62
CA LEU A 19 -7.26 -0.33 3.92
C LEU A 19 -7.63 -0.77 5.34
N SER A 20 -6.76 -1.51 6.02
CA SER A 20 -6.95 -1.96 7.41
C SER A 20 -5.98 -1.27 8.38
N GLY A 21 -5.22 -0.28 7.90
CA GLY A 21 -4.15 0.34 8.67
C GLY A 21 -3.10 -0.70 9.05
N ARG A 22 -2.93 -0.96 10.35
CA ARG A 22 -2.02 -2.01 10.86
C ARG A 22 -2.74 -3.30 11.28
N ALA A 23 -4.06 -3.34 11.14
CA ALA A 23 -4.86 -4.49 11.54
C ALA A 23 -4.78 -5.61 10.48
N CYS A 24 -4.68 -6.84 10.96
CA CYS A 24 -4.83 -8.06 10.19
C CYS A 24 -5.25 -9.15 11.17
N SER A 25 -6.30 -9.89 10.84
CA SER A 25 -6.80 -10.99 11.69
C SER A 25 -5.83 -12.19 11.74
N LEU A 26 -4.83 -12.21 10.86
CA LEU A 26 -3.86 -13.30 10.73
C LEU A 26 -2.48 -12.90 11.24
N SER A 27 -1.74 -13.90 11.72
CA SER A 27 -0.33 -13.81 12.14
C SER A 27 0.55 -14.69 11.25
N CYS A 28 0.50 -14.46 9.93
CA CYS A 28 1.19 -15.28 8.94
C CYS A 28 2.70 -15.36 9.22
N LYS A 29 3.29 -16.56 9.10
CA LYS A 29 4.72 -16.81 9.36
C LYS A 29 5.69 -15.84 8.65
N HIS A 30 5.32 -15.36 7.47
CA HIS A 30 6.17 -14.52 6.62
C HIS A 30 5.95 -13.01 6.81
N CYS A 31 4.73 -12.59 7.13
CA CYS A 31 4.40 -11.16 7.24
C CYS A 31 4.24 -10.74 8.70
N ASN A 32 3.42 -11.46 9.48
CA ASN A 32 3.06 -11.11 10.85
C ASN A 32 2.76 -9.60 11.05
N ARG A 33 2.01 -9.00 10.11
CA ARG A 33 1.66 -7.56 10.04
C ARG A 33 2.83 -6.60 9.83
N VAL A 34 4.04 -7.07 9.56
CA VAL A 34 5.22 -6.22 9.37
C VAL A 34 5.05 -5.32 8.14
N TYR A 35 4.60 -5.87 7.00
CA TYR A 35 4.43 -5.08 5.77
C TYR A 35 3.41 -3.95 5.86
N LEU A 36 2.41 -4.07 6.75
CA LEU A 36 1.40 -3.03 6.94
C LEU A 36 1.99 -1.76 7.58
N ARG A 37 3.18 -1.84 8.20
CA ARG A 37 3.83 -0.71 8.88
C ARG A 37 4.37 0.33 7.90
N ASP A 38 4.75 -0.11 6.71
CA ASP A 38 5.37 0.74 5.67
C ASP A 38 4.35 1.30 4.67
N MET A 39 3.07 0.96 4.83
CA MET A 39 1.98 1.46 3.99
C MET A 39 1.33 2.70 4.61
N ILE A 40 0.87 3.63 3.78
CA ILE A 40 0.08 4.77 4.26
C ILE A 40 -1.29 4.24 4.73
N ASP A 41 -1.67 4.56 5.96
CA ASP A 41 -2.96 4.16 6.52
C ASP A 41 -4.13 4.96 5.92
N VAL A 42 -5.07 4.26 5.28
CA VAL A 42 -6.34 4.79 4.76
C VAL A 42 -7.54 4.00 5.27
N SER A 43 -7.45 3.47 6.49
CA SER A 43 -8.49 2.63 7.11
C SER A 43 -9.82 3.32 7.35
N SER A 44 -9.85 4.66 7.49
CA SER A 44 -11.09 5.42 7.59
C SER A 44 -11.53 6.00 6.23
N PRO A 45 -12.84 6.08 5.96
CA PRO A 45 -13.36 6.70 4.73
C PRO A 45 -12.83 8.11 4.46
N ASP A 46 -12.76 8.96 5.50
CA ASP A 46 -12.26 10.33 5.36
C ASP A 46 -10.79 10.39 4.94
N LYS A 47 -9.97 9.45 5.44
CA LYS A 47 -8.55 9.36 5.06
C LYS A 47 -8.38 8.97 3.59
N LYS A 48 -9.23 8.07 3.05
CA LYS A 48 -9.10 7.56 1.66
C LYS A 48 -9.13 8.69 0.65
N ILE A 49 -10.18 9.52 0.70
CA ILE A 49 -10.36 10.60 -0.27
C ILE A 49 -9.30 11.68 -0.07
N LYS A 50 -9.01 12.05 1.18
CA LYS A 50 -7.99 13.06 1.50
C LYS A 50 -6.61 12.65 0.97
N VAL A 51 -6.13 11.46 1.32
CA VAL A 51 -4.81 10.95 0.92
C VAL A 51 -4.72 10.81 -0.60
N CYS A 52 -5.75 10.29 -1.28
CA CYS A 52 -5.71 10.19 -2.74
C CYS A 52 -5.63 11.56 -3.44
N ARG A 53 -6.25 12.61 -2.89
CA ARG A 53 -6.13 13.98 -3.42
C ARG A 53 -4.72 14.51 -3.24
N GLU A 54 -4.15 14.39 -2.04
CA GLU A 54 -2.77 14.81 -1.73
C GLU A 54 -1.74 14.08 -2.61
N LEU A 55 -1.93 12.77 -2.82
CA LEU A 55 -1.06 11.97 -3.69
C LEU A 55 -1.15 12.39 -5.15
N LYS A 56 -2.35 12.71 -5.65
CA LYS A 56 -2.53 13.21 -7.01
C LYS A 56 -1.82 14.56 -7.20
N GLU A 57 -1.93 15.46 -6.23
CA GLU A 57 -1.27 16.77 -6.26
C GLU A 57 0.26 16.66 -6.22
N THR A 58 0.78 15.61 -5.58
CA THR A 58 2.23 15.33 -5.50
C THR A 58 2.76 14.46 -6.65
N GLY A 59 1.95 14.21 -7.69
CA GLY A 59 2.37 13.55 -8.92
C GLY A 59 2.24 12.02 -8.93
N ALA A 60 1.52 11.43 -7.98
CA ALA A 60 1.14 10.02 -8.07
C ALA A 60 0.23 9.79 -9.28
N VAL A 61 0.45 8.68 -9.97
CA VAL A 61 -0.33 8.26 -11.16
C VAL A 61 -1.47 7.34 -10.75
N GLY A 62 -1.25 6.54 -9.70
CA GLY A 62 -2.24 5.66 -9.11
C GLY A 62 -1.83 5.25 -7.72
N VAL A 63 -2.50 4.28 -7.13
CA VAL A 63 -2.18 3.76 -5.79
C VAL A 63 -2.26 2.24 -5.79
N LEU A 64 -1.46 1.59 -4.95
CA LEU A 64 -1.58 0.17 -4.69
C LEU A 64 -2.42 -0.01 -3.43
N TRP A 65 -3.64 -0.52 -3.58
CA TRP A 65 -4.49 -0.86 -2.44
C TRP A 65 -4.18 -2.25 -1.90
N SER A 66 -3.95 -2.33 -0.59
CA SER A 66 -3.70 -3.56 0.13
C SER A 66 -4.26 -3.47 1.56
N GLY A 67 -3.88 -4.40 2.42
CA GLY A 67 -4.32 -4.49 3.80
C GLY A 67 -4.02 -5.86 4.37
N GLY A 68 -4.65 -6.16 5.49
CA GLY A 68 -4.63 -7.45 6.15
C GLY A 68 -6.00 -7.83 6.69
#